data_AF-A0A835M112-F1
#
_entry.id   AF-A0A835M112-F1
#
_cell.length_a   1.000
_cell.length_b   1.000
_cell.length_c   1.000
_cell.angle_alpha   90.00
_cell.angle_beta   90.00
_cell.angle_gamma   90.00
#
_symmetry.space_group_name_H-M   'P 1'
#
loop_
_entity.id
_entity.type
_entity.pdbx_description
1 polymer ?
#
loop_
_entity_poly.entity_id
_entity_poly.type
_entity_poly.pdbx_seq_one_letter_code
_entity_poly.pdbx_strand_id
1 'polypeptide(L)'
;MVTPMRTEIIIRATRTQNVLGKKGRRIRELTSVIHKRFKFPINGVELYGEKINNRGLCAIAQAESLRYKLLGGLTVCRSLLQRLGYVFQKLNGASTSGSTY
;
A
#
# COMPACT_ATOMS: atom_id res chain seq x y z
N MET A 1 -1.39 -33.25 -14.20
CA MET A 1 -2.41 -32.80 -13.22
C MET A 1 -1.87 -31.54 -12.59
N VAL A 2 -2.44 -30.38 -12.89
CA VAL A 2 -2.05 -29.12 -12.21
C VAL A 2 -2.83 -29.10 -10.90
N THR A 3 -2.14 -29.16 -9.77
CA THR A 3 -2.72 -28.85 -8.46
C THR A 3 -3.37 -27.47 -8.56
N PRO A 4 -4.63 -27.26 -8.14
CA PRO A 4 -5.17 -25.90 -8.10
C PRO A 4 -4.36 -25.13 -7.06
N MET A 5 -3.35 -24.40 -7.51
CA MET A 5 -2.54 -23.55 -6.65
C MET A 5 -3.46 -22.49 -6.08
N ARG A 6 -3.56 -22.47 -4.74
CA ARG A 6 -4.22 -21.42 -4.00
C ARG A 6 -3.65 -20.07 -4.43
N THR A 7 -4.52 -19.15 -4.86
CA THR A 7 -4.08 -17.83 -5.31
C THR A 7 -3.89 -16.92 -4.11
N GLU A 8 -2.65 -16.51 -3.87
CA GLU A 8 -2.32 -15.57 -2.81
C GLU A 8 -2.24 -14.14 -3.38
N ILE A 9 -2.97 -13.21 -2.76
CA ILE A 9 -3.01 -11.80 -3.15
C ILE A 9 -2.45 -10.97 -2.00
N ILE A 10 -1.31 -10.33 -2.23
CA ILE A 10 -0.65 -9.47 -1.24
C ILE A 10 -0.98 -8.01 -1.52
N ILE A 11 -1.74 -7.40 -0.62
CA ILE A 11 -2.08 -5.98 -0.66
C ILE A 11 -0.98 -5.20 0.05
N ARG A 12 -0.12 -4.55 -0.74
CA ARG A 12 0.94 -3.67 -0.23
C ARG A 12 0.34 -2.30 0.10
N ALA A 13 0.35 -1.92 1.37
CA ALA A 13 -0.28 -0.69 1.84
C ALA A 13 0.63 0.11 2.79
N THR A 14 0.44 1.43 2.81
CA THR A 14 1.14 2.32 3.77
C THR A 14 0.58 2.19 5.19
N ARG A 15 -0.72 1.87 5.32
CA ARG A 15 -1.45 1.66 6.58
C ARG A 15 -2.19 0.31 6.51
N THR A 16 -1.49 -0.78 6.84
CA THR A 16 -2.05 -2.14 6.79
C THR A 16 -3.28 -2.34 7.68
N GLN A 17 -3.35 -1.66 8.82
CA GLN A 17 -4.53 -1.69 9.71
C GLN A 17 -5.82 -1.26 9.02
N ASN A 18 -5.75 -0.31 8.07
CA ASN A 18 -6.92 0.14 7.32
C ASN A 18 -7.40 -0.92 6.33
N VAL A 19 -6.51 -1.78 5.83
CA VAL A 19 -6.84 -2.91 4.95
C VAL A 19 -7.48 -4.04 5.74
N LEU A 20 -6.93 -4.34 6.93
CA LEU A 20 -7.47 -5.36 7.84
C LEU A 20 -8.86 -4.97 8.39
N GLY A 21 -9.01 -3.72 8.83
CA GLY A 21 -10.22 -3.21 9.49
C GLY A 21 -10.39 -3.76 10.91
N LYS A 22 -11.51 -3.40 11.56
CA LYS A 22 -11.82 -3.84 12.94
C LYS A 22 -11.88 -5.36 12.99
N LYS A 23 -11.02 -5.99 13.81
CA LYS A 23 -10.94 -7.46 13.97
C LYS A 23 -10.82 -8.22 12.64
N GLY A 24 -10.19 -7.63 11.60
CA GLY A 24 -10.03 -8.28 10.29
C GLY A 24 -11.31 -8.32 9.43
N ARG A 25 -12.36 -7.55 9.79
CA ARG A 25 -13.64 -7.55 9.05
C ARG A 25 -13.47 -7.13 7.59
N ARG A 26 -12.69 -6.08 7.33
CA ARG A 26 -12.58 -5.49 5.98
C ARG A 26 -11.83 -6.41 5.02
N ILE A 27 -10.78 -7.10 5.48
CA ILE A 27 -10.08 -8.07 4.65
C ILE A 27 -10.96 -9.28 4.31
N ARG A 28 -11.80 -9.76 5.24
CA ARG A 28 -12.79 -10.84 4.97
C ARG A 28 -13.86 -10.41 3.96
N GLU A 29 -14.34 -9.18 4.05
CA GLU A 29 -15.28 -8.60 3.08
C GLU A 29 -14.64 -8.51 1.68
N LEU A 30 -13.39 -8.03 1.59
CA LEU A 30 -12.63 -7.98 0.33
C LEU A 30 -12.45 -9.38 -0.29
N THR A 31 -12.06 -10.38 0.52
CA THR A 31 -11.97 -11.77 0.06
C THR A 31 -13.30 -12.27 -0.49
N SER A 32 -14.41 -11.97 0.20
CA SER A 32 -15.76 -12.38 -0.22
C SER A 32 -16.16 -11.74 -1.56
N VAL A 33 -15.82 -10.47 -1.78
CA VAL A 33 -16.10 -9.76 -3.03
C VAL A 33 -15.29 -10.35 -4.18
N ILE A 34 -13.99 -10.60 -3.98
CA ILE A 34 -13.12 -11.19 -5.00
C ILE A 34 -13.59 -12.61 -5.35
N HIS A 35 -13.92 -13.40 -4.33
CA HIS A 35 -14.43 -14.76 -4.52
C HIS A 35 -15.70 -14.77 -5.39
N LYS A 36 -16.69 -13.93 -5.06
CA LYS A 36 -17.95 -13.82 -5.83
C LYS A 36 -17.77 -13.24 -7.23
N ARG A 37 -16.94 -12.20 -7.38
CA ARG A 37 -16.77 -11.49 -8.67
C ARG A 37 -16.01 -12.32 -9.69
N PHE A 38 -14.96 -13.02 -9.25
CA PHE A 38 -14.08 -13.81 -10.12
C PHE A 38 -14.42 -15.31 -10.11
N LYS A 39 -15.47 -15.71 -9.39
CA LYS A 39 -15.97 -17.10 -9.31
C LYS A 39 -14.88 -18.10 -8.89
N PHE A 40 -14.04 -17.72 -7.92
CA PHE A 40 -13.02 -18.63 -7.38
C PHE A 40 -13.69 -19.84 -6.71
N PRO A 41 -13.06 -21.03 -6.71
CA PRO A 41 -13.51 -22.15 -5.88
C PRO A 41 -13.35 -21.82 -4.39
N ILE A 42 -14.06 -22.56 -3.53
CA ILE A 42 -13.92 -22.41 -2.07
C ILE A 42 -12.45 -22.61 -1.68
N ASN A 43 -11.92 -21.70 -0.87
CA ASN A 43 -10.50 -21.62 -0.47
C ASN A 43 -9.48 -21.39 -1.60
N GLY A 44 -9.94 -21.08 -2.82
CA GLY A 44 -9.06 -20.83 -3.97
C GLY A 44 -8.29 -19.51 -3.93
N VAL A 45 -8.65 -18.59 -3.01
CA VAL A 45 -8.03 -17.27 -2.89
C VAL A 45 -7.80 -16.86 -1.43
N GLU A 46 -6.62 -16.31 -1.15
CA GLU A 46 -6.26 -15.72 0.14
C GLU A 46 -5.70 -14.31 -0.03
N LEU A 47 -6.04 -13.42 0.92
CA LEU A 47 -5.58 -12.04 0.94
C LEU A 47 -4.67 -11.81 2.14
N TYR A 48 -3.54 -11.15 1.89
CA TYR A 48 -2.58 -10.73 2.91
C TYR A 48 -2.33 -9.23 2.84
N GLY A 49 -2.01 -8.61 3.97
CA GLY A 49 -1.67 -7.19 4.04
C GLY A 49 -0.19 -7.00 4.38
N GLU A 50 0.59 -6.47 3.45
CA GLU A 50 2.01 -6.17 3.65
C GLU A 50 2.23 -4.66 3.80
N LYS A 51 3.09 -4.27 4.75
CA LYS A 51 3.44 -2.87 4.97
C LYS A 51 4.53 -2.45 3.98
N ILE A 52 4.33 -1.34 3.29
CA ILE A 52 5.38 -0.74 2.45
C ILE A 52 6.48 -0.17 3.36
N ASN A 53 7.70 -0.73 3.30
CA ASN A 53 8.85 -0.28 4.09
C ASN A 53 9.26 1.16 3.74
N ASN A 54 9.73 1.37 2.51
CA ASN A 54 10.19 2.69 2.04
C ASN A 54 9.06 3.51 1.44
N ARG A 55 7.98 3.73 2.21
CA ARG A 55 6.80 4.47 1.74
C ARG A 55 7.12 5.88 1.24
N GLY A 56 8.25 6.47 1.68
CA GLY A 56 8.73 7.78 1.23
C GLY A 56 9.31 7.81 -0.18
N LEU A 57 9.70 6.65 -0.72
CA LEU A 57 10.22 6.49 -2.08
C LEU A 57 9.20 5.83 -3.02
N CYS A 58 8.07 5.37 -2.49
CA CYS A 58 6.99 4.81 -3.31
C CYS A 58 6.19 5.94 -3.98
N ALA A 59 6.25 6.01 -5.31
CA ALA A 59 5.59 7.02 -6.12
C ALA A 59 4.07 7.11 -5.85
N ILE A 60 3.38 5.97 -5.81
CA ILE A 60 1.93 5.91 -5.56
C ILE A 60 1.59 6.47 -4.18
N ALA A 61 2.33 6.06 -3.14
CA ALA A 61 2.17 6.61 -1.79
C ALA A 61 2.50 8.11 -1.72
N GLN A 62 3.43 8.59 -2.56
CA GLN A 62 3.69 10.02 -2.66
C GLN A 62 2.52 10.78 -3.27
N ALA A 63 1.99 10.28 -4.39
CA ALA A 63 0.88 10.88 -5.12
C ALA A 63 -0.42 10.89 -4.29
N GLU A 64 -0.76 9.79 -3.61
CA GLU A 64 -1.93 9.75 -2.72
C GLU A 64 -1.80 10.76 -1.57
N SER A 65 -0.61 10.87 -0.96
CA SER A 65 -0.39 11.86 0.09
C SER A 65 -0.53 13.29 -0.42
N LEU A 66 -0.11 13.56 -1.66
CA LEU A 66 -0.29 14.88 -2.29
C LEU A 66 -1.78 15.16 -2.52
N ARG A 67 -2.52 14.17 -3.06
CA ARG A 67 -3.98 14.27 -3.27
C ARG A 67 -4.72 14.64 -1.99
N TYR A 68 -4.41 13.97 -0.87
CA TYR A 68 -5.06 14.27 0.41
C TYR A 68 -4.74 15.68 0.94
N LYS A 69 -3.53 16.19 0.70
CA LYS A 69 -3.17 17.57 1.09
C LYS A 69 -3.93 18.61 0.28
N LEU A 70 -4.07 18.39 -1.03
CA LEU A 70 -4.82 19.27 -1.91
C LEU A 70 -6.31 19.28 -1.55
N LEU A 71 -6.89 18.10 -1.31
CA LEU A 71 -8.28 17.99 -0.84
C LEU A 71 -8.49 18.60 0.55
N GLY A 72 -7.45 18.64 1.39
CA GLY A 72 -7.44 19.32 2.68
C GLY A 72 -7.27 20.84 2.61
N GLY A 73 -7.27 21.44 1.41
CA GLY A 73 -7.21 22.88 1.23
C GLY A 73 -5.82 23.50 1.25
N LEU A 74 -4.74 22.70 1.22
CA LEU A 74 -3.40 23.26 1.05
C LEU A 74 -3.21 23.73 -0.39
N THR A 75 -2.54 24.88 -0.56
CA THR A 75 -2.20 25.40 -1.88
C THR A 75 -1.29 24.45 -2.65
N VAL A 76 -1.48 24.41 -3.97
CA VAL A 76 -0.78 23.51 -4.89
C VAL A 76 0.73 23.62 -4.70
N CYS A 77 1.30 24.82 -4.82
CA CYS A 77 2.74 25.05 -4.69
C CYS A 77 3.30 24.58 -3.33
N ARG A 78 2.62 24.89 -2.22
CA ARG A 78 3.06 24.48 -0.89
C ARG A 78 3.05 22.96 -0.74
N SER A 79 1.99 22.30 -1.21
CA SER A 79 1.86 20.85 -1.12
C SER A 79 2.91 20.10 -1.95
N LEU A 80 3.23 20.61 -3.15
CA LEU A 80 4.27 20.08 -4.04
C LEU A 80 5.67 20.24 -3.45
N LEU A 81 6.03 21.46 -3.01
CA LEU A 81 7.33 21.72 -2.39
C LEU A 81 7.56 20.84 -1.15
N GLN A 82 6.54 20.70 -0.30
CA GLN A 82 6.60 19.77 0.83
C GLN A 82 6.79 18.31 0.41
N ARG A 83 6.18 17.87 -0.71
CA ARG A 83 6.34 16.50 -1.19
C ARG A 83 7.73 16.26 -1.75
N LEU A 84 8.21 17.18 -2.59
CA LEU A 84 9.56 17.13 -3.17
C LEU A 84 10.63 17.11 -2.08
N GLY A 85 10.55 18.03 -1.10
CA GLY A 85 11.49 18.06 0.02
C GLY A 85 11.50 16.77 0.83
N TYR A 86 10.34 16.18 1.08
CA TYR A 86 10.25 14.89 1.78
C TYR A 86 10.89 13.73 1.00
N VAL A 87 10.64 13.65 -0.31
CA VAL A 87 11.25 12.61 -1.16
C VAL A 87 12.76 12.78 -1.20
N PHE A 88 13.24 14.00 -1.41
CA PHE A 88 14.67 14.31 -1.44
C PHE A 88 15.37 13.95 -0.12
N GLN A 89 14.77 14.30 1.02
CA GLN A 89 15.27 13.91 2.34
C GLN A 89 15.37 12.37 2.48
N LYS A 90 14.37 11.64 1.98
CA LYS A 90 14.37 10.17 2.03
C LYS A 90 15.35 9.51 1.07
N LEU A 91 15.64 10.14 -0.08
CA LEU A 91 16.67 9.68 -0.99
C LEU A 91 18.07 9.84 -0.38
N ASN A 92 18.39 11.03 0.15
CA ASN A 92 19.71 11.29 0.73
C ASN A 92 19.96 10.46 2.01
N GLY A 93 18.93 10.23 2.81
CA GLY A 93 19.02 9.34 3.98
C GLY A 93 19.07 7.85 3.62
N ALA A 94 18.72 7.45 2.40
CA ALA A 94 18.86 6.06 1.94
C ALA A 94 20.28 5.76 1.45
N SER A 95 20.97 6.75 0.88
CA SER A 95 22.37 6.63 0.42
C SER A 95 23.38 6.45 1.56
N THR A 96 23.06 6.92 2.77
CA THR A 96 23.94 6.79 3.95
C THR A 96 23.78 5.47 4.71
N SER A 97 22.77 4.66 4.38
CA SER A 97 22.53 3.34 5.01
C SER A 97 23.08 2.15 4.21
N GLY A 98 23.82 2.41 3.13
CA GLY A 98 24.44 1.38 2.27
C GLY A 98 25.91 1.06 2.60
N SER A 99 26.45 1.57 3.71
CA SER A 99 27.83 1.31 4.15
C SER A 99 27.87 0.92 5.62
N THR A 100 27.29 -0.23 5.93
CA THR A 100 27.68 -1.04 7.09
C THR A 100 27.53 -2.50 6.68
N TYR A 101 28.67 -3.10 6.33
CA TYR A 101 28.97 -4.50 6.02
C TYR A 101 28.34 -5.11 4.76
#